data_AF-A0A0B6S2H0-F1
#
_entry.id   AF-A0A0B6S2H0-F1
#
_cell.length_a   1.000
_cell.length_b   1.000
_cell.length_c   1.000
_cell.angle_alpha   90.00
_cell.angle_beta   90.00
_cell.angle_gamma   90.00
#
_symmetry.space_group_name_H-M   'P 1'
#
loop_
_entity.id
_entity.type
_entity.pdbx_description
1 polymer ?
#
loop_
_entity_poly.entity_id
_entity_poly.type
_entity_poly.pdbx_seq_one_letter_code
_entity_poly.pdbx_strand_id
1 'polypeptide(L)'
;MDNVSQEIVVSHESLSTDNLGIIGIRNRLSELGWARFDADDFALTAHERDELDFLARYGESLPLDRFGGDGRRRAYCEGIVDLASRQIAWRPGHRAEDGGIEIEYQQDEIYQPEYGGVVRRFRRLGSEVLETGLINRLIWHDLDLTPLPERHETLLCGLHMICMTAIGTEPARITPDCLHRDGQPYTAAHLIRRHNAKGGVNYIAPPRFSGWRVEAVPDDQLQVFTLHEALDSYVIDDEAVSHHVTSVSCDDPALPGMRTILLVDFTPVS
;
A
#
# COMPACT_ATOMS: atom_id res chain seq x y z
N MET A 1 -10.45 9.05 -39.12
CA MET A 1 -9.67 7.78 -39.02
C MET A 1 -9.56 7.55 -37.54
N ASP A 2 -10.59 6.92 -37.01
CA ASP A 2 -10.88 6.88 -35.58
C ASP A 2 -10.18 5.64 -35.04
N ASN A 3 -9.12 5.86 -34.26
CA ASN A 3 -8.46 4.78 -33.55
C ASN A 3 -9.07 4.74 -32.14
N VAL A 4 -10.20 4.05 -32.03
CA VAL A 4 -10.82 3.70 -30.75
C VAL A 4 -9.89 2.69 -30.10
N SER A 5 -9.19 3.12 -29.05
CA SER A 5 -8.45 2.23 -28.16
C SER A 5 -9.42 1.18 -27.63
N GLN A 6 -9.27 -0.05 -28.11
CA GLN A 6 -10.00 -1.20 -27.58
C GLN A 6 -9.53 -1.41 -26.14
N GLU A 7 -10.45 -1.30 -25.18
CA GLU A 7 -10.26 -1.85 -23.84
C GLU A 7 -9.92 -3.33 -23.99
N ILE A 8 -8.70 -3.68 -23.60
CA ILE A 8 -8.32 -5.07 -23.45
C ILE A 8 -9.07 -5.58 -22.22
N VAL A 9 -10.17 -6.29 -22.45
CA VAL A 9 -10.84 -7.10 -21.43
C VAL A 9 -9.95 -8.31 -21.19
N VAL A 10 -8.96 -8.18 -20.30
CA VAL A 10 -8.24 -9.35 -19.77
C VAL A 10 -9.17 -9.98 -18.72
N SER A 11 -9.91 -11.01 -19.14
CA SER A 11 -10.74 -11.80 -18.25
C SER A 11 -9.88 -12.80 -17.46
N HIS A 12 -9.42 -12.41 -16.28
CA HIS A 12 -9.07 -13.35 -15.21
C HIS A 12 -9.87 -12.99 -13.96
N GLU A 13 -11.09 -13.55 -13.89
CA GLU A 13 -11.94 -13.52 -12.70
C GLU A 13 -11.28 -14.32 -11.57
N SER A 14 -10.92 -13.58 -10.53
CA SER A 14 -10.85 -13.91 -9.10
C SER A 14 -10.23 -15.25 -8.70
N LEU A 15 -9.01 -15.20 -8.16
CA LEU A 15 -8.83 -15.92 -6.89
C LEU A 15 -9.85 -15.35 -5.92
N SER A 16 -10.89 -16.15 -5.63
CA SER A 16 -11.99 -15.77 -4.74
C SER A 16 -11.45 -15.14 -3.47
N THR A 17 -12.04 -14.02 -3.05
CA THR A 17 -11.95 -13.49 -1.67
C THR A 17 -12.81 -14.34 -0.74
N ASP A 18 -12.77 -15.66 -0.90
CA ASP A 18 -13.37 -16.57 0.08
C ASP A 18 -12.93 -16.09 1.47
N ASN A 19 -13.83 -16.08 2.44
CA ASN A 19 -13.47 -15.75 3.81
C ASN A 19 -12.55 -16.87 4.33
N LEU A 20 -11.27 -16.75 3.98
CA LEU A 20 -10.22 -17.73 4.20
C LEU A 20 -9.86 -17.80 5.68
N GLY A 21 -10.15 -16.71 6.41
CA GLY A 21 -9.59 -16.41 7.71
C GLY A 21 -8.07 -16.33 7.67
N ILE A 22 -7.49 -15.95 8.80
CA ILE A 22 -6.05 -15.69 8.92
C ILE A 22 -5.16 -16.88 8.48
N ILE A 23 -5.58 -18.12 8.77
CA ILE A 23 -4.85 -19.34 8.40
C ILE A 23 -4.86 -19.54 6.88
N GLY A 24 -6.01 -19.35 6.22
CA GLY A 24 -6.11 -19.53 4.78
C GLY A 24 -5.34 -18.46 4.01
N ILE A 25 -5.36 -17.20 4.49
CA ILE A 25 -4.57 -16.10 3.92
C ILE A 25 -3.07 -16.39 4.06
N ARG A 26 -2.63 -16.79 5.25
CA ARG A 26 -1.23 -17.15 5.52
C ARG A 26 -0.74 -18.31 4.64
N ASN A 27 -1.57 -19.34 4.43
CA ASN A 27 -1.23 -20.44 3.53
C ASN A 27 -1.08 -19.97 2.08
N ARG A 28 -1.99 -19.13 1.58
CA ARG A 28 -1.87 -18.54 0.23
C ARG A 28 -0.61 -17.69 0.09
N LEU A 29 -0.29 -16.85 1.08
CA LEU A 29 0.94 -16.07 1.09
C LEU A 29 2.17 -16.99 1.01
N SER A 30 2.20 -18.06 1.80
CA SER A 30 3.32 -19.03 1.77
C SER A 30 3.42 -19.82 0.47
N GLU A 31 2.31 -20.12 -0.21
CA GLU A 31 2.28 -20.95 -1.41
C GLU A 31 2.51 -20.15 -2.68
N LEU A 32 1.96 -18.93 -2.75
CA LEU A 32 1.91 -18.11 -3.96
C LEU A 32 2.79 -16.87 -3.87
N GLY A 33 3.29 -16.52 -2.68
CA GLY A 33 4.00 -15.26 -2.44
C GLY A 33 3.09 -14.05 -2.32
N TRP A 34 1.76 -14.23 -2.35
CA TRP A 34 0.80 -13.16 -2.13
C TRP A 34 -0.57 -13.72 -1.75
N ALA A 35 -1.42 -12.88 -1.13
CA ALA A 35 -2.80 -13.21 -0.84
C ALA A 35 -3.68 -11.95 -0.81
N ARG A 36 -4.98 -12.14 -1.09
CA ARG A 36 -6.03 -11.12 -0.92
C ARG A 36 -6.95 -11.48 0.25
N PHE A 37 -7.48 -10.43 0.86
CA PHE A 37 -8.42 -10.47 1.97
C PHE A 37 -9.20 -9.15 2.00
N ASP A 38 -10.25 -9.06 2.82
CA ASP A 38 -11.15 -7.90 2.79
C ASP A 38 -11.68 -7.49 4.17
N ALA A 39 -12.65 -6.59 4.20
CA ALA A 39 -13.23 -6.05 5.42
C ALA A 39 -13.85 -7.13 6.33
N ASP A 40 -14.36 -8.23 5.77
CA ASP A 40 -15.02 -9.30 6.51
C ASP A 40 -14.04 -10.09 7.39
N ASP A 41 -12.74 -10.08 7.05
CA ASP A 41 -11.67 -10.69 7.87
C ASP A 41 -11.42 -9.92 9.19
N PHE A 42 -11.85 -8.65 9.28
CA PHE A 42 -11.60 -7.81 10.46
C PHE A 42 -12.79 -7.68 11.41
N ALA A 43 -14.01 -7.96 10.93
CA ALA A 43 -15.27 -7.83 11.67
C ALA A 43 -15.35 -6.52 12.49
N LEU A 44 -15.16 -5.37 11.82
CA LEU A 44 -14.98 -4.07 12.49
C LEU A 44 -16.11 -3.74 13.48
N THR A 45 -15.72 -3.15 14.61
CA THR A 45 -16.66 -2.50 15.53
C THR A 45 -17.20 -1.19 14.95
N ALA A 46 -18.24 -0.62 15.58
CA ALA A 46 -18.73 0.71 15.18
C ALA A 46 -17.65 1.79 15.35
N HIS A 47 -16.87 1.71 16.43
CA HIS A 47 -15.79 2.65 16.69
C HIS A 47 -14.69 2.59 15.62
N GLU A 48 -14.31 1.38 15.18
CA GLU A 48 -13.30 1.22 14.14
C GLU A 48 -13.77 1.69 12.76
N ARG A 49 -15.09 1.66 12.50
CA ARG A 49 -15.65 2.31 11.32
C ARG A 49 -15.49 3.83 11.39
N ASP A 50 -15.71 4.43 12.56
CA ASP A 50 -15.45 5.88 12.75
C ASP A 50 -13.96 6.21 12.61
N GLU A 51 -13.06 5.33 13.09
CA GLU A 51 -11.61 5.46 12.89
C GLU A 51 -11.23 5.36 11.41
N LEU A 52 -11.83 4.43 10.65
CA LEU A 52 -11.62 4.31 9.20
C LEU A 52 -12.03 5.59 8.46
N ASP A 53 -13.17 6.18 8.81
CA ASP A 53 -13.61 7.48 8.28
C ASP A 53 -12.64 8.62 8.66
N PHE A 54 -12.09 8.57 9.87
CA PHE A 54 -11.05 9.50 10.29
C PHE A 54 -9.77 9.34 9.45
N LEU A 55 -9.27 8.12 9.25
CA LEU A 55 -8.08 7.83 8.44
C LEU A 55 -8.26 8.29 6.99
N ALA A 56 -9.45 8.08 6.44
CA ALA A 56 -9.83 8.59 5.12
C ALA A 56 -9.65 10.11 5.04
N ARG A 57 -10.30 10.87 5.93
CA ARG A 57 -10.18 12.34 5.98
C ARG A 57 -8.74 12.80 6.23
N TYR A 58 -8.00 12.08 7.07
CA TYR A 58 -6.59 12.37 7.33
C TYR A 58 -5.77 12.26 6.05
N GLY A 59 -5.92 11.18 5.29
CA GLY A 59 -5.22 10.97 4.01
C GLY A 59 -5.44 12.09 2.99
N GLU A 60 -6.66 12.64 2.91
CA GLU A 60 -6.97 13.81 2.07
C GLU A 60 -6.24 15.08 2.50
N SER A 61 -6.09 15.27 3.81
CA SER A 61 -5.50 16.47 4.40
C SER A 61 -3.98 16.52 4.29
N LEU A 62 -3.35 15.40 3.94
CA LEU A 62 -1.90 15.27 3.84
C LEU A 62 -1.31 16.27 2.81
N PRO A 63 -0.06 16.73 3.01
CA PRO A 63 0.60 17.58 2.02
C PRO A 63 0.86 16.80 0.73
N LEU A 64 0.94 17.53 -0.38
CA LEU A 64 1.41 16.98 -1.65
C LEU A 64 2.82 16.40 -1.48
N ASP A 65 3.04 15.25 -2.09
CA ASP A 65 4.31 14.56 -2.10
C ASP A 65 5.29 15.31 -3.01
N ARG A 66 6.41 15.74 -2.44
CA ARG A 66 7.47 16.43 -3.17
C ARG A 66 8.28 15.48 -4.07
N PHE A 67 8.14 14.18 -3.86
CA PHE A 67 8.87 13.10 -4.54
C PHE A 67 7.91 12.17 -5.30
N GLY A 68 6.68 12.60 -5.55
CA GLY A 68 5.67 11.85 -6.28
C GLY A 68 5.16 12.62 -7.47
N GLY A 69 4.62 11.91 -8.46
CA GLY A 69 3.90 12.54 -9.56
C GLY A 69 2.72 13.40 -9.08
N ASP A 70 2.20 14.21 -9.99
CA ASP A 70 1.09 15.12 -9.72
C ASP A 70 -0.09 14.41 -9.04
N GLY A 71 -0.66 15.06 -8.01
CA GLY A 71 -1.84 14.58 -7.30
C GLY A 71 -1.58 13.54 -6.20
N ARG A 72 -0.34 13.15 -5.92
CA ARG A 72 0.01 12.28 -4.79
C ARG A 72 0.21 13.08 -3.50
N ARG A 73 -0.44 12.66 -2.42
CA ARG A 73 -0.20 13.11 -1.03
C ARG A 73 0.29 11.93 -0.22
N ARG A 74 1.24 12.14 0.69
CA ARG A 74 1.74 11.05 1.54
C ARG A 74 2.22 11.47 2.91
N ALA A 75 2.16 10.52 3.82
CA ALA A 75 2.85 10.53 5.09
C ALA A 75 3.46 9.16 5.35
N TYR A 76 4.52 9.15 6.15
CA TYR A 76 5.25 7.95 6.54
C TYR A 76 5.55 8.00 8.03
N CYS A 77 5.56 6.85 8.69
CA CYS A 77 6.24 6.71 9.97
C CYS A 77 6.81 5.31 10.08
N GLU A 78 7.84 5.16 10.89
CA GLU A 78 8.47 3.89 11.19
C GLU A 78 8.48 3.71 12.71
N GLY A 79 8.22 2.50 13.17
CA GLY A 79 8.28 2.14 14.57
C GLY A 79 9.08 0.87 14.78
N ILE A 80 9.59 0.70 16.00
CA ILE A 80 10.17 -0.56 16.44
C ILE A 80 9.06 -1.37 17.12
N VAL A 81 8.76 -2.54 16.57
CA VAL A 81 7.82 -3.51 17.14
C VAL A 81 8.58 -4.44 18.07
N ASP A 82 8.13 -4.51 19.32
CA ASP A 82 8.55 -5.51 20.29
C ASP A 82 7.46 -6.61 20.34
N LEU A 83 7.81 -7.81 19.87
CA LEU A 83 6.85 -8.89 19.68
C LEU A 83 6.39 -9.50 21.02
N ALA A 84 7.25 -9.49 22.03
CA ALA A 84 6.97 -10.06 23.35
C ALA A 84 5.94 -9.23 24.12
N SER A 85 6.11 -7.91 24.12
CA SER A 85 5.22 -6.96 24.79
C SER A 85 4.02 -6.53 23.93
N ARG A 86 4.07 -6.83 22.62
CA ARG A 86 3.13 -6.34 21.61
C ARG A 86 3.00 -4.81 21.62
N GLN A 87 4.14 -4.14 21.72
CA GLN A 87 4.24 -2.68 21.71
C GLN A 87 4.95 -2.18 20.47
N ILE A 88 4.60 -0.96 20.05
CA ILE A 88 5.26 -0.27 18.92
C ILE A 88 5.79 1.06 19.42
N ALA A 89 7.10 1.24 19.35
CA ALA A 89 7.77 2.50 19.64
C ALA A 89 7.98 3.29 18.35
N TRP A 90 7.04 4.20 18.05
CA TRP A 90 7.10 5.05 16.87
C TRP A 90 8.23 6.08 16.93
N ARG A 91 8.99 6.21 15.84
CA ARG A 91 10.06 7.22 15.73
C ARG A 91 9.46 8.62 15.79
N PRO A 92 10.06 9.56 16.56
CA PRO A 92 9.47 10.88 16.80
C PRO A 92 9.59 11.84 15.59
N GLY A 93 10.51 11.58 14.65
CA GLY A 93 10.79 12.49 13.54
C GLY A 93 11.49 13.79 13.99
N HIS A 94 11.47 14.79 13.11
CA HIS A 94 12.10 16.09 13.27
C HIS A 94 11.12 17.21 12.92
N ARG A 95 11.19 18.34 13.62
CA ARG A 95 10.33 19.48 13.31
C ARG A 95 10.77 20.20 12.04
N ALA A 96 9.87 20.35 11.09
CA ALA A 96 10.06 21.08 9.85
C ALA A 96 9.78 22.58 10.01
N GLU A 97 10.17 23.39 9.02
CA GLU A 97 10.02 24.85 9.04
C GLU A 97 8.56 25.30 9.09
N ASP A 98 7.64 24.54 8.47
CA ASP A 98 6.20 24.80 8.50
C ASP A 98 5.52 24.41 9.83
N GLY A 99 6.31 23.97 10.81
CA GLY A 99 5.85 23.55 12.12
C GLY A 99 5.39 22.08 12.18
N GLY A 100 5.32 21.39 11.04
CA GLY A 100 5.05 19.97 10.93
C GLY A 100 6.18 19.08 11.44
N ILE A 101 5.95 17.78 11.50
CA ILE A 101 6.97 16.78 11.80
C ILE A 101 7.29 16.01 10.52
N GLU A 102 8.56 15.88 10.20
CA GLU A 102 9.08 15.08 9.09
C GLU A 102 9.91 13.91 9.60
N ILE A 103 10.01 12.86 8.81
CA ILE A 103 10.85 11.71 9.10
C ILE A 103 11.63 11.32 7.84
N GLU A 104 12.87 10.88 8.05
CA GLU A 104 13.71 10.37 6.97
C GLU A 104 13.22 9.00 6.54
N TYR A 105 13.15 8.80 5.23
CA TYR A 105 12.84 7.53 4.60
C TYR A 105 14.00 7.13 3.70
N GLN A 106 14.54 5.96 3.97
CA GLN A 106 15.59 5.35 3.20
C GLN A 106 15.03 4.11 2.53
N GLN A 107 15.24 4.01 1.23
CA GLN A 107 14.90 2.85 0.42
C GLN A 107 16.10 2.63 -0.49
N ASP A 108 16.56 1.39 -0.64
CA ASP A 108 17.75 1.11 -1.44
C ASP A 108 17.55 1.58 -2.89
N GLU A 109 18.63 2.08 -3.49
CA GLU A 109 18.64 2.61 -4.86
C GLU A 109 18.15 1.59 -5.89
N ILE A 110 18.34 0.30 -5.62
CA ILE A 110 17.87 -0.81 -6.46
C ILE A 110 16.32 -0.83 -6.54
N TYR A 111 15.63 -0.44 -5.46
CA TYR A 111 14.16 -0.41 -5.39
C TYR A 111 13.57 0.97 -5.76
N GLN A 112 14.37 2.04 -5.75
CA GLN A 112 13.98 3.38 -6.21
C GLN A 112 15.06 4.05 -7.06
N PRO A 113 15.24 3.60 -8.31
CA PRO A 113 16.30 4.13 -9.18
C PRO A 113 16.12 5.63 -9.49
N GLU A 114 14.90 6.17 -9.40
CA GLU A 114 14.62 7.60 -9.65
C GLU A 114 15.14 8.54 -8.55
N TYR A 115 15.41 8.03 -7.35
CA TYR A 115 15.82 8.82 -6.18
C TYR A 115 17.10 8.29 -5.50
N GLY A 116 17.85 7.42 -6.18
CA GLY A 116 19.08 6.79 -5.67
C GLY A 116 20.05 7.78 -5.01
N GLY A 117 20.34 7.55 -3.73
CA GLY A 117 21.30 8.34 -2.95
C GLY A 117 20.75 9.58 -2.23
N VAL A 118 19.45 9.92 -2.38
CA VAL A 118 18.84 11.07 -1.68
C VAL A 118 18.06 10.59 -0.45
N VAL A 119 18.41 11.11 0.73
CA VAL A 119 17.57 10.95 1.93
C VAL A 119 16.27 11.72 1.70
N ARG A 120 15.18 10.99 1.46
CA ARG A 120 13.86 11.59 1.31
C ARG A 120 13.28 11.89 2.68
N ARG A 121 12.66 13.06 2.83
CA ARG A 121 11.93 13.43 4.04
C ARG A 121 10.45 13.53 3.72
N PHE A 122 9.65 12.77 4.45
CA PHE A 122 8.20 12.82 4.31
C PHE A 122 7.58 13.39 5.58
N ARG A 123 6.35 13.91 5.43
CA ARG A 123 5.48 14.21 6.58
C ARG A 123 5.39 12.96 7.44
N ARG A 124 5.70 13.09 8.74
CA ARG A 124 5.47 12.04 9.71
C ARG A 124 3.97 11.85 9.89
N LEU A 125 3.50 10.60 9.98
CA LEU A 125 2.15 10.33 10.44
C LEU A 125 1.93 10.95 11.84
N GLY A 126 0.75 11.55 12.04
CA GLY A 126 0.37 12.17 13.31
C GLY A 126 0.19 11.13 14.40
N SER A 127 0.45 11.49 15.67
CA SER A 127 0.24 10.58 16.79
C SER A 127 -1.22 10.13 16.88
N GLU A 128 -2.15 11.01 16.53
CA GLU A 128 -3.58 10.73 16.43
C GLU A 128 -3.94 9.62 15.43
N VAL A 129 -3.07 9.32 14.45
CA VAL A 129 -3.21 8.18 13.54
C VAL A 129 -2.52 6.95 14.12
N LEU A 130 -1.29 7.13 14.61
CA LEU A 130 -0.44 6.06 15.14
C LEU A 130 -1.00 5.42 16.42
N GLU A 131 -1.87 6.13 17.13
CA GLU A 131 -2.54 5.68 18.37
C GLU A 131 -3.94 5.11 18.11
N THR A 132 -4.43 5.08 16.87
CA THR A 132 -5.75 4.50 16.56
C THR A 132 -5.78 2.99 16.78
N GLY A 133 -6.91 2.50 17.28
CA GLY A 133 -7.13 1.07 17.51
C GLY A 133 -7.09 0.27 16.22
N LEU A 134 -7.71 0.80 15.16
CA LEU A 134 -7.71 0.18 13.83
C LEU A 134 -6.30 0.03 13.25
N ILE A 135 -5.44 1.06 13.30
CA ILE A 135 -4.05 0.93 12.80
C ILE A 135 -3.30 -0.15 13.58
N ASN A 136 -3.44 -0.18 14.90
CA ASN A 136 -2.82 -1.24 15.71
C ASN A 136 -3.33 -2.63 15.31
N ARG A 137 -4.64 -2.81 15.09
CA ARG A 137 -5.23 -4.08 14.65
C ARG A 137 -4.69 -4.51 13.28
N LEU A 138 -4.63 -3.61 12.30
CA LEU A 138 -4.11 -3.91 10.97
C LEU A 138 -2.67 -4.40 11.03
N ILE A 139 -1.79 -3.66 11.73
CA ILE A 139 -0.38 -4.05 11.87
C ILE A 139 -0.21 -5.45 12.47
N TRP A 140 -0.94 -5.75 13.54
CA TRP A 140 -0.83 -7.05 14.18
C TRP A 140 -1.42 -8.17 13.33
N HIS A 141 -2.54 -7.91 12.66
CA HIS A 141 -3.12 -8.84 11.70
C HIS A 141 -2.11 -9.17 10.61
N ASP A 142 -1.47 -8.17 10.01
CA ASP A 142 -0.50 -8.36 8.93
C ASP A 142 0.73 -9.12 9.40
N LEU A 143 1.24 -8.84 10.61
CA LEU A 143 2.34 -9.61 11.20
C LEU A 143 1.99 -11.09 11.35
N ASP A 144 0.78 -11.39 11.83
CA ASP A 144 0.30 -12.76 12.06
C ASP A 144 0.17 -13.56 10.74
N LEU A 145 0.05 -12.87 9.59
CA LEU A 145 0.09 -13.49 8.25
C LEU A 145 1.50 -13.94 7.85
N THR A 146 2.55 -13.34 8.41
CA THR A 146 3.95 -13.59 8.03
C THR A 146 4.62 -14.61 8.96
N PRO A 147 5.76 -15.20 8.55
CA PRO A 147 6.56 -16.02 9.44
C PRO A 147 7.53 -15.20 10.33
N LEU A 148 7.50 -13.87 10.25
CA LEU A 148 8.46 -13.01 10.96
C LEU A 148 8.37 -13.15 12.49
N PRO A 149 7.17 -13.24 13.12
CA PRO A 149 7.06 -13.37 14.56
C PRO A 149 7.68 -14.65 15.14
N GLU A 150 7.88 -15.69 14.31
CA GLU A 150 8.51 -16.93 14.77
C GLU A 150 10.04 -16.91 14.68
N ARG A 151 10.61 -15.90 14.02
CA ARG A 151 12.04 -15.85 13.67
C ARG A 151 12.78 -14.68 14.30
N HIS A 152 12.05 -13.70 14.81
CA HIS A 152 12.61 -12.45 15.33
C HIS A 152 11.92 -12.09 16.64
N GLU A 153 12.60 -11.31 17.48
CA GLU A 153 12.02 -10.73 18.71
C GLU A 153 11.57 -9.28 18.49
N THR A 154 12.25 -8.59 17.55
CA THR A 154 12.06 -7.17 17.25
C THR A 154 12.07 -6.95 15.74
N LEU A 155 11.17 -6.09 15.27
CA LEU A 155 11.03 -5.72 13.85
C LEU A 155 10.93 -4.20 13.72
N LEU A 156 11.34 -3.65 12.57
CA LEU A 156 10.85 -2.36 12.10
C LEU A 156 9.48 -2.56 11.45
N CYS A 157 8.58 -1.62 11.71
CA CYS A 157 7.28 -1.51 11.04
C CYS A 157 7.19 -0.16 10.35
N GLY A 158 7.11 -0.18 9.01
CA GLY A 158 6.82 0.99 8.19
C GLY A 158 5.32 1.15 8.00
N LEU A 159 4.83 2.38 8.15
CA LEU A 159 3.47 2.77 7.84
C LEU A 159 3.48 3.87 6.78
N HIS A 160 2.93 3.57 5.61
CA HIS A 160 2.79 4.51 4.52
C HIS A 160 1.33 4.82 4.27
N MET A 161 0.92 6.08 4.46
CA MET A 161 -0.38 6.54 3.97
C MET A 161 -0.19 7.33 2.68
N ILE A 162 -0.83 6.88 1.61
CA ILE A 162 -0.74 7.50 0.28
C ILE A 162 -2.14 7.79 -0.22
N CYS A 163 -2.42 9.06 -0.50
CA CYS A 163 -3.66 9.50 -1.13
C CYS A 163 -3.37 10.02 -2.53
N MET A 164 -3.96 9.37 -3.52
CA MET A 164 -3.90 9.76 -4.93
C MET A 164 -5.16 10.52 -5.30
N THR A 165 -5.02 11.72 -5.87
CA THR A 165 -6.12 12.59 -6.28
C THR A 165 -6.00 12.97 -7.75
N ALA A 166 -6.95 12.53 -8.57
CA ALA A 166 -7.11 12.90 -9.96
C ALA A 166 -8.11 14.07 -10.10
N ILE A 167 -7.90 14.94 -11.09
CA ILE A 167 -8.75 16.11 -11.34
C ILE A 167 -9.01 16.24 -12.83
N GLY A 168 -10.28 16.25 -13.24
CA GLY A 168 -10.63 16.39 -14.65
C GLY A 168 -10.08 15.22 -15.47
N THR A 169 -9.24 15.55 -16.46
CA THR A 169 -8.55 14.58 -17.32
C THR A 169 -7.15 14.22 -16.84
N GLU A 170 -6.65 14.86 -15.78
CA GLU A 170 -5.30 14.65 -15.27
C GLU A 170 -5.28 13.50 -14.25
N PRO A 171 -4.58 12.38 -14.55
CA PRO A 171 -4.47 11.26 -13.63
C PRO A 171 -3.47 11.53 -12.52
N ALA A 172 -3.71 10.95 -11.34
CA ALA A 172 -2.70 10.83 -10.30
C ALA A 172 -1.71 9.73 -10.68
N ARG A 173 -0.46 10.13 -10.96
CA ARG A 173 0.58 9.24 -11.48
C ARG A 173 1.26 8.43 -10.37
N ILE A 174 1.72 7.24 -10.74
CA ILE A 174 2.48 6.33 -9.87
C ILE A 174 3.95 6.27 -10.29
N THR A 175 4.80 5.95 -9.31
CA THR A 175 6.24 5.84 -9.48
C THR A 175 6.74 4.74 -8.54
N PRO A 176 7.50 3.73 -9.02
CA PRO A 176 7.88 3.51 -10.43
C PRO A 176 6.71 3.00 -11.29
N ASP A 177 6.65 3.39 -12.57
CA ASP A 177 5.64 2.87 -13.53
C ASP A 177 6.10 1.59 -14.25
N CYS A 178 6.49 0.61 -13.43
CA CYS A 178 6.82 -0.74 -13.87
C CYS A 178 6.57 -1.75 -12.74
N LEU A 179 6.57 -3.04 -13.07
CA LEU A 179 6.62 -4.10 -12.07
C LEU A 179 7.89 -3.92 -11.24
N HIS A 180 7.75 -3.94 -9.92
CA HIS A 180 8.86 -3.70 -8.99
C HIS A 180 8.75 -4.59 -7.77
N ARG A 181 9.76 -4.44 -6.92
CA ARG A 181 9.85 -4.97 -5.56
C ARG A 181 10.06 -3.77 -4.63
N ASP A 182 9.50 -3.85 -3.44
CA ASP A 182 9.56 -2.77 -2.44
C ASP A 182 10.87 -2.81 -1.66
N GLY A 183 11.42 -4.02 -1.47
CA GLY A 183 12.67 -4.29 -0.75
C GLY A 183 12.49 -4.66 0.72
N GLN A 184 11.28 -4.55 1.26
CA GLN A 184 10.90 -5.09 2.56
C GLN A 184 10.38 -6.52 2.39
N PRO A 185 10.73 -7.48 3.26
CA PRO A 185 10.31 -8.88 3.13
C PRO A 185 8.81 -9.09 2.89
N TYR A 186 7.97 -8.35 3.61
CA TYR A 186 6.52 -8.41 3.48
C TYR A 186 5.92 -7.01 3.51
N THR A 187 4.97 -6.76 2.60
CA THR A 187 4.18 -5.54 2.54
C THR A 187 2.70 -5.89 2.43
N ALA A 188 1.89 -5.37 3.34
CA ALA A 188 0.43 -5.38 3.25
C ALA A 188 -0.07 -4.03 2.74
N ALA A 189 -1.16 -4.05 1.98
CA ALA A 189 -1.80 -2.86 1.41
C ALA A 189 -3.30 -2.93 1.67
N HIS A 190 -3.85 -1.89 2.29
CA HIS A 190 -5.27 -1.76 2.63
C HIS A 190 -5.89 -0.54 1.96
N LEU A 191 -6.97 -0.74 1.23
CA LEU A 191 -7.75 0.37 0.70
C LEU A 191 -8.45 1.11 1.85
N ILE A 192 -8.05 2.35 2.11
CA ILE A 192 -8.73 3.18 3.12
C ILE A 192 -9.98 3.80 2.52
N ARG A 193 -9.90 4.27 1.28
CA ARG A 193 -11.04 4.82 0.55
C ARG A 193 -10.82 4.86 -0.95
N ARG A 194 -11.91 4.66 -1.68
CA ARG A 194 -12.03 4.92 -3.11
C ARG A 194 -13.24 5.80 -3.36
N HIS A 195 -13.10 6.83 -4.18
CA HIS A 195 -14.21 7.70 -4.57
C HIS A 195 -14.01 8.21 -5.99
N ASN A 196 -15.02 8.07 -6.85
CA ASN A 196 -15.01 8.57 -8.23
C ASN A 196 -13.70 8.24 -8.99
N ALA A 197 -13.19 7.02 -8.82
CA ALA A 197 -11.85 6.65 -9.26
C ALA A 197 -11.88 5.45 -10.21
N LYS A 198 -11.23 5.61 -11.37
CA LYS A 198 -10.83 4.55 -12.31
C LYS A 198 -9.34 4.25 -12.17
N GLY A 199 -8.89 3.11 -12.68
CA GLY A 199 -7.52 2.66 -12.52
C GLY A 199 -7.25 2.15 -11.10
N GLY A 200 -6.00 2.28 -10.63
CA GLY A 200 -5.57 1.63 -9.39
C GLY A 200 -5.68 0.10 -9.46
N VAL A 201 -5.45 -0.43 -10.67
CA VAL A 201 -5.44 -1.87 -10.98
C VAL A 201 -4.09 -2.41 -10.53
N ASN A 202 -4.10 -3.40 -9.65
CA ASN A 202 -2.90 -4.08 -9.17
C ASN A 202 -2.58 -5.27 -10.08
N TYR A 203 -1.28 -5.44 -10.31
CA TYR A 203 -0.70 -6.56 -11.04
C TYR A 203 0.29 -7.27 -10.11
N ILE A 204 0.21 -8.59 -10.06
CA ILE A 204 1.22 -9.45 -9.43
C ILE A 204 1.80 -10.35 -10.51
N ALA A 205 3.11 -10.47 -10.53
CA ALA A 205 3.85 -11.31 -11.46
C ALA A 205 4.99 -12.04 -10.74
N PRO A 206 5.58 -13.08 -11.35
CA PRO A 206 6.83 -13.64 -10.85
C PRO A 206 7.97 -12.61 -10.76
N PRO A 207 8.89 -12.74 -9.80
CA PRO A 207 9.85 -11.69 -9.44
C PRO A 207 10.84 -11.37 -10.57
N ARG A 208 11.05 -12.31 -11.50
CA ARG A 208 11.87 -12.12 -12.71
C ARG A 208 11.36 -11.02 -13.65
N PHE A 209 10.11 -10.60 -13.52
CA PHE A 209 9.53 -9.50 -14.28
C PHE A 209 9.72 -8.13 -13.62
N SER A 210 10.45 -8.04 -12.50
CA SER A 210 10.83 -6.75 -11.93
C SER A 210 11.59 -5.89 -12.97
N GLY A 211 11.23 -4.61 -13.05
CA GLY A 211 11.67 -3.66 -14.07
C GLY A 211 10.87 -3.69 -15.39
N TRP A 212 9.99 -4.67 -15.59
CA TRP A 212 9.22 -4.78 -16.84
C TRP A 212 7.96 -3.93 -16.79
N ARG A 213 7.56 -3.42 -17.96
CA ARG A 213 6.22 -2.86 -18.14
C ARG A 213 5.18 -3.99 -18.14
N VAL A 214 4.02 -3.74 -17.57
CA VAL A 214 2.94 -4.74 -17.50
C VAL A 214 2.53 -5.24 -18.89
N GLU A 215 2.56 -4.39 -19.91
CA GLU A 215 2.19 -4.77 -21.28
C GLU A 215 3.21 -5.69 -21.97
N ALA A 216 4.41 -5.84 -21.40
CA ALA A 216 5.45 -6.73 -21.91
C ALA A 216 5.47 -8.11 -21.22
N VAL A 217 4.62 -8.31 -20.20
CA VAL A 217 4.52 -9.59 -19.48
C VAL A 217 3.40 -10.42 -20.09
N PRO A 218 3.62 -11.73 -20.36
CA PRO A 218 2.56 -12.61 -20.84
C PRO A 218 1.36 -12.66 -19.88
N ASP A 219 0.13 -12.61 -20.40
CA ASP A 219 -1.10 -12.56 -19.60
C ASP A 219 -1.22 -13.73 -18.60
N ASP A 220 -0.75 -14.93 -18.98
CA ASP A 220 -0.76 -16.14 -18.14
C ASP A 220 0.22 -16.06 -16.94
N GLN A 221 1.08 -15.04 -16.93
CA GLN A 221 2.02 -14.75 -15.85
C GLN A 221 1.54 -13.59 -14.95
N LEU A 222 0.40 -12.99 -15.26
CA LEU A 222 -0.16 -11.87 -14.50
C LEU A 222 -1.37 -12.30 -13.69
N GLN A 223 -1.40 -11.84 -12.44
CA GLN A 223 -2.60 -11.81 -11.63
C GLN A 223 -3.05 -10.37 -11.53
N VAL A 224 -4.32 -10.09 -11.85
CA VAL A 224 -4.84 -8.74 -12.02
C VAL A 224 -6.06 -8.55 -11.15
N PHE A 225 -6.09 -7.47 -10.36
CA PHE A 225 -7.25 -7.15 -9.53
C PHE A 225 -7.31 -5.67 -9.16
N THR A 226 -8.48 -5.20 -8.76
CA THR A 226 -8.69 -3.85 -8.26
C THR A 226 -9.28 -3.92 -6.86
N LEU A 227 -8.85 -3.01 -5.98
CA LEU A 227 -9.46 -2.80 -4.66
C LEU A 227 -10.60 -1.79 -4.83
N HIS A 228 -11.81 -2.15 -4.39
CA HIS A 228 -13.04 -1.41 -4.59
C HIS A 228 -13.61 -0.87 -3.28
N GLU A 229 -13.75 -1.74 -2.29
CA GLU A 229 -14.35 -1.42 -1.00
C GLU A 229 -13.30 -1.12 0.06
N ALA A 230 -13.68 -0.33 1.07
CA ALA A 230 -12.76 -0.01 2.15
C ALA A 230 -12.34 -1.31 2.89
N LEU A 231 -11.05 -1.41 3.16
CA LEU A 231 -10.32 -2.57 3.66
C LEU A 231 -10.22 -3.77 2.72
N ASP A 232 -10.60 -3.64 1.45
CA ASP A 232 -10.07 -4.53 0.41
C ASP A 232 -8.53 -4.48 0.49
N SER A 233 -7.91 -5.63 0.67
CA SER A 233 -6.51 -5.73 1.05
C SER A 233 -5.76 -6.81 0.28
N TYR A 234 -4.44 -6.68 0.25
CA TYR A 234 -3.54 -7.74 -0.18
C TYR A 234 -2.21 -7.67 0.57
N VAL A 235 -1.52 -8.80 0.67
CA VAL A 235 -0.18 -8.92 1.24
C VAL A 235 0.72 -9.63 0.24
N ILE A 236 1.99 -9.23 0.17
CA ILE A 236 3.00 -9.84 -0.69
C ILE A 236 4.21 -10.26 0.13
N ASP A 237 4.87 -11.32 -0.34
CA ASP A 237 6.24 -11.69 -0.03
C ASP A 237 7.12 -11.13 -1.15
N ASP A 238 7.93 -10.13 -0.83
CA ASP A 238 8.70 -9.38 -1.82
C ASP A 238 9.73 -10.25 -2.55
N GLU A 239 10.23 -11.32 -1.94
CA GLU A 239 11.15 -12.25 -2.63
C GLU A 239 10.44 -13.12 -3.66
N ALA A 240 9.15 -13.40 -3.44
CA ALA A 240 8.38 -14.36 -4.21
C ALA A 240 7.64 -13.76 -5.41
N VAL A 241 7.45 -12.44 -5.46
CA VAL A 241 6.69 -11.76 -6.52
C VAL A 241 7.32 -10.44 -6.95
N SER A 242 6.83 -9.88 -8.05
CA SER A 242 6.91 -8.45 -8.36
C SER A 242 5.49 -7.90 -8.53
N HIS A 243 5.32 -6.60 -8.30
CA HIS A 243 4.00 -5.96 -8.36
C HIS A 243 3.99 -4.59 -9.03
N HIS A 244 2.81 -4.16 -9.45
CA HIS A 244 2.57 -2.83 -10.03
C HIS A 244 1.15 -2.39 -9.69
N VAL A 245 0.92 -1.09 -9.64
CA VAL A 245 -0.43 -0.51 -9.56
C VAL A 245 -0.55 0.58 -10.61
N THR A 246 -1.66 0.62 -11.35
CA THR A 246 -1.87 1.65 -12.36
C THR A 246 -2.18 3.01 -11.73
N SER A 247 -1.96 4.06 -12.52
CA SER A 247 -2.39 5.42 -12.18
C SER A 247 -3.90 5.48 -11.92
N VAL A 248 -4.31 6.50 -11.17
CA VAL A 248 -5.73 6.73 -10.82
C VAL A 248 -6.26 7.91 -11.64
N SER A 249 -7.44 7.74 -12.23
CA SER A 249 -8.14 8.79 -12.99
C SER A 249 -9.55 9.00 -12.43
N CYS A 250 -10.20 10.12 -12.77
CA CYS A 250 -11.61 10.34 -12.44
C CYS A 250 -12.52 9.36 -13.20
N ASP A 251 -13.56 8.85 -12.54
CA ASP A 251 -14.65 8.14 -13.22
C ASP A 251 -15.53 9.15 -13.98
N ASP A 252 -16.05 10.14 -13.27
CA ASP A 252 -16.64 11.37 -13.79
C ASP A 252 -15.61 12.52 -13.74
N PRO A 253 -15.16 13.08 -14.88
CA PRO A 253 -14.24 14.21 -14.94
C PRO A 253 -14.74 15.49 -14.26
N ALA A 254 -16.05 15.63 -14.00
CA ALA A 254 -16.61 16.78 -13.31
C ALA A 254 -16.35 16.75 -11.79
N LEU A 255 -15.95 15.61 -11.24
CA LEU A 255 -15.68 15.41 -9.82
C LEU A 255 -14.23 14.96 -9.61
N PRO A 256 -13.58 15.30 -8.48
CA PRO A 256 -12.27 14.74 -8.15
C PRO A 256 -12.34 13.23 -7.97
N GLY A 257 -11.35 12.51 -8.49
CA GLY A 257 -11.18 11.07 -8.27
C GLY A 257 -10.16 10.83 -7.17
N MET A 258 -10.39 9.85 -6.31
CA MET A 258 -9.53 9.62 -5.15
C MET A 258 -9.35 8.14 -4.81
N ARG A 259 -8.12 7.78 -4.45
CA ARG A 259 -7.75 6.48 -3.87
C ARG A 259 -6.75 6.70 -2.73
N THR A 260 -7.15 6.33 -1.52
CA THR A 260 -6.28 6.37 -0.33
C THR A 260 -5.93 4.94 0.06
N ILE A 261 -4.64 4.63 0.13
CA ILE A 261 -4.11 3.34 0.54
C ILE A 261 -3.24 3.51 1.79
N LEU A 262 -3.31 2.54 2.70
CA LEU A 262 -2.34 2.34 3.78
C LEU A 262 -1.47 1.14 3.41
N LEU A 263 -0.15 1.31 3.41
CA LEU A 263 0.79 0.20 3.33
C LEU A 263 1.43 -0.02 4.69
N VAL A 264 1.61 -1.29 5.06
CA VAL A 264 2.30 -1.73 6.26
C VAL A 264 3.40 -2.68 5.83
N ASP A 265 4.65 -2.36 6.16
CA ASP A 265 5.80 -3.20 5.84
C ASP A 265 6.58 -3.58 7.11
N PHE A 266 7.31 -4.68 7.04
CA PHE A 266 8.10 -5.19 8.16
C PHE A 266 9.50 -5.56 7.73
N THR A 267 10.50 -5.12 8.52
CA THR A 267 11.90 -5.46 8.28
C THR A 267 12.56 -5.95 9.58
N PRO A 268 13.25 -7.11 9.59
CA PRO A 268 14.03 -7.52 10.74
C PRO A 268 15.07 -6.48 11.16
N VAL A 269 15.17 -6.22 12.47
CA VAL A 269 16.28 -5.42 13.00
C VAL A 269 17.52 -6.31 13.04
N SER A 270 18.56 -5.91 12.31
CA SER A 270 19.88 -6.58 12.31
C SER A 270 20.65 -6.39 13.61
#